data_AF-A0A534X7R4-F1
#
_entry.id   AF-A0A534X7R4-F1
#
_cell.length_a   1.000
_cell.length_b   1.000
_cell.length_c   1.000
_cell.angle_alpha   90.00
_cell.angle_beta   90.00
_cell.angle_gamma   90.00
#
_symmetry.space_group_name_H-M   'P 1'
#
loop_
_entity.id
_entity.type
_entity.pdbx_description
1 polymer ?
#
loop_
_entity_poly.entity_id
_entity_poly.type
_entity_poly.pdbx_seq_one_letter_code
_entity_poly.pdbx_strand_id
1 'polypeptide(L)' 'MGGNLHVGLAAIGAAFAVGFIGAKASEAVGRNPGAATPVMVQSILAIAFAEAIVFYTLFLVR' A
#
# COMPACT_ATOMS: atom_id res chain seq x y z
N MET A 1 6.39 -1.66 29.68
CA MET A 1 5.75 -1.02 28.51
C MET A 1 6.81 -0.80 27.43
N GLY A 2 7.20 -1.85 26.71
CA GLY A 2 8.04 -1.69 25.51
C GLY A 2 7.15 -1.16 24.39
N GLY A 3 7.44 0.03 23.87
CA GLY A 3 6.51 0.76 23.03
C GLY A 3 6.28 0.11 21.66
N ASN A 4 5.01 -0.15 21.32
CA ASN A 4 4.54 -0.56 19.99
C ASN A 4 4.59 0.60 18.96
N LEU A 5 5.51 1.56 19.15
CA LEU A 5 5.60 2.75 18.29
C LEU A 5 5.98 2.37 16.86
N HIS A 6 6.88 1.40 16.69
CA HIS A 6 7.26 0.86 15.38
C HIS A 6 6.06 0.21 14.67
N VAL A 7 5.21 -0.53 15.40
CA VAL A 7 3.96 -1.08 14.87
C VAL A 7 3.00 0.02 14.43
N GLY A 8 2.81 1.05 15.25
CA GLY A 8 1.96 2.20 14.90
C GLY A 8 2.45 2.93 13.66
N LEU A 9 3.76 3.19 13.57
CA LEU A 9 4.38 3.83 12.40
C LEU A 9 4.26 2.97 11.14
N ALA A 10 4.49 1.67 11.27
CA ALA A 10 4.34 0.70 10.18
C ALA A 10 2.89 0.66 9.64
N ALA A 11 1.90 0.65 10.54
CA ALA A 11 0.48 0.69 10.18
C ALA A 11 0.09 1.98 9.44
N ILE A 12 0.58 3.14 9.90
CA ILE A 12 0.36 4.43 9.23
C ILE A 12 0.98 4.42 7.83
N GLY A 13 2.22 3.91 7.71
CA GLY A 13 2.92 3.78 6.44
C GLY A 13 2.15 2.92 5.43
N ALA A 14 1.63 1.76 5.86
CA ALA A 14 0.82 0.89 5.02
C ALA A 14 -0.49 1.56 4.57
N ALA A 15 -1.23 2.16 5.50
CA ALA A 15 -2.49 2.83 5.18
C ALA A 15 -2.28 3.97 4.17
N PHE A 16 -1.20 4.74 4.32
CA PHE A 16 -0.85 5.80 3.39
C PHE A 16 -0.46 5.27 2.01
N ALA A 17 0.38 4.22 1.95
CA ALA A 17 0.80 3.63 0.68
C ALA A 17 -0.38 3.07 -0.12
N VAL A 18 -1.26 2.30 0.54
CA VAL A 18 -2.47 1.74 -0.09
C VAL A 18 -3.41 2.84 -0.56
N GLY A 19 -3.67 3.84 0.29
CA GLY A 19 -4.52 4.97 -0.05
C GLY A 19 -3.99 5.77 -1.24
N PHE A 20 -2.68 6.05 -1.27
CA PHE A 20 -2.05 6.79 -2.35
C PHE A 20 -2.08 6.03 -3.68
N ILE A 21 -1.74 4.73 -3.67
CA ILE A 21 -1.80 3.88 -4.87
C ILE A 21 -3.24 3.82 -5.40
N GLY A 22 -4.23 3.58 -4.51
CA GLY A 22 -5.64 3.53 -4.89
C GLY A 22 -6.17 4.85 -5.48
N ALA A 23 -5.76 5.99 -4.91
CA ALA A 23 -6.12 7.30 -5.45
C ALA A 23 -5.56 7.51 -6.86
N LYS A 24 -4.27 7.19 -7.09
CA LYS A 24 -3.65 7.31 -8.42
C LYS A 24 -4.17 6.33 -9.43
N ALA A 25 -4.52 5.12 -9.01
CA ALA A 25 -5.23 4.15 -9.83
C ALA A 25 -6.59 4.72 -10.28
N SER A 26 -7.34 5.30 -9.34
CA SER A 26 -8.67 5.88 -9.63
C SER A 26 -8.58 7.08 -10.58
N GLU A 27 -7.61 7.98 -10.39
CA GLU A 27 -7.32 9.08 -11.32
C GLU A 27 -6.96 8.55 -12.72
N ALA A 28 -6.10 7.54 -12.82
CA ALA A 28 -5.68 6.96 -14.10
C ALA A 28 -6.86 6.31 -14.85
N VAL A 29 -7.69 5.53 -14.15
CA VAL A 29 -8.90 4.93 -14.73
C VAL A 29 -9.92 5.99 -15.14
N GLY A 30 -10.11 7.03 -14.31
CA GLY A 30 -11.00 8.14 -14.65
C GLY A 30 -10.58 8.88 -15.92
N ARG A 31 -9.27 9.02 -16.17
CA ARG A 31 -8.73 9.64 -17.39
C ARG A 31 -8.74 8.70 -18.60
N ASN A 32 -8.63 7.39 -18.39
CA ASN A 32 -8.69 6.39 -19.45
C ASN A 32 -9.48 5.14 -19.00
N PRO A 33 -10.82 5.14 -19.15
CA PRO A 33 -11.66 4.04 -18.68
C PRO A 33 -11.33 2.68 -19.30
N GLY A 34 -10.80 2.66 -20.54
CA GLY A 34 -10.39 1.43 -21.22
C GLY A 34 -9.18 0.73 -20.58
N ALA A 35 -8.43 1.42 -19.72
CA ALA A 35 -7.27 0.87 -19.02
C ALA A 35 -7.59 0.36 -17.60
N ALA A 36 -8.87 0.23 -17.22
CA ALA A 36 -9.28 -0.18 -15.87
C ALA A 36 -8.61 -1.47 -15.38
N THR A 37 -8.66 -2.54 -16.17
CA THR A 37 -8.11 -3.83 -15.78
C THR A 37 -6.57 -3.80 -15.67
N PRO A 38 -5.80 -3.31 -16.66
CA PRO A 38 -4.35 -3.16 -16.52
C PRO A 38 -3.94 -2.34 -15.29
N VAL A 39 -4.61 -1.20 -15.04
CA VAL A 39 -4.32 -0.33 -13.88
C VAL A 39 -4.62 -1.06 -12.57
N MET A 40 -5.72 -1.80 -12.49
CA MET A 40 -6.07 -2.61 -11.31
C MET A 40 -4.99 -3.65 -11.01
N VAL A 41 -4.55 -4.41 -12.03
CA VAL A 41 -3.50 -5.43 -11.88
C VAL A 41 -2.19 -4.81 -11.39
N GLN A 42 -1.75 -3.72 -12.01
CA GLN A 42 -0.54 -3.01 -11.58
C GLN A 42 -0.66 -2.50 -10.14
N SER A 43 -1.83 -1.97 -9.76
CA SER A 43 -2.06 -1.42 -8.43
C SER A 43 -2.03 -2.48 -7.34
N ILE A 44 -2.60 -3.67 -7.61
CA ILE A 44 -2.54 -4.81 -6.69
C ILE A 44 -1.08 -5.24 -6.45
N LEU A 45 -0.28 -5.33 -7.51
CA LEU A 45 1.14 -5.68 -7.38
C LEU A 45 1.91 -4.62 -6.58
N ALA A 46 1.67 -3.34 -6.85
CA ALA A 46 2.30 -2.23 -6.11
C ALA A 46 1.92 -2.23 -4.62
N ILE A 47 0.65 -2.47 -4.30
CA ILE A 47 0.15 -2.60 -2.93
C ILE A 47 0.83 -3.79 -2.23
N ALA A 48 0.90 -4.95 -2.88
CA ALA A 48 1.55 -6.13 -2.34
C ALA A 48 3.03 -5.87 -2.02
N PHE A 49 3.75 -5.15 -2.89
CA PHE A 49 5.14 -4.76 -2.61
C PHE A 49 5.26 -3.77 -1.45
N ALA A 50 4.37 -2.79 -1.37
CA ALA A 50 4.36 -1.82 -0.27
C ALA A 50 4.07 -2.48 1.08
N GLU A 51 3.10 -3.40 1.12
CA GLU A 51 2.75 -4.15 2.32
C GLU A 51 3.82 -5.16 2.72
N ALA A 52 4.56 -5.75 1.79
CA ALA A 52 5.67 -6.67 2.11
C ALA A 52 6.76 -5.99 2.96
N ILE A 53 7.07 -4.71 2.69
CA ILE A 53 8.03 -3.94 3.48
C ILE A 53 7.51 -3.73 4.91
N VAL A 54 6.22 -3.40 5.04
CA VAL A 54 5.56 -3.23 6.34
C VAL A 54 5.52 -4.55 7.11
N PHE A 55 5.28 -5.67 6.43
CA PHE A 55 5.24 -6.99 7.07
C PHE A 55 6.57 -7.33 7.77
N TYR A 56 7.72 -6.99 7.19
CA TYR A 56 9.02 -7.15 7.85
C TYR A 56 9.12 -6.36 9.16
N THR A 57 8.62 -5.12 9.18
CA THR A 57 8.64 -4.27 10.38
C THR A 57 7.70 -4.75 11.49
N LEU A 58 6.60 -5.43 11.13
CA LEU A 58 5.62 -5.94 12.09
C LEU A 58 5.98 -7.31 12.66
N PHE A 59 6.57 -8.20 11.85
CA PHE A 59 6.72 -9.62 12.21
C PHE A 59 8.16 -10.11 12.29
N LEU A 60 9.10 -9.45 11.60
CA LEU A 60 10.50 -9.89 11.53
C LEU A 60 11.41 -9.13 12.50
N VAL A 61 11.08 -7.87 12.80
CA VAL A 61 11.74 -7.09 13.87
C VAL A 61 11.32 -7.66 15.22
N ARG A 62 12.22 -8.33 15.92
CA ARG A 62 12.06 -8.86 17.28
C ARG A 62 13.22 -8.42 18.15
#